data_AF-A0A962AF06-F1
#
_entry.id   AF-A0A962AF06-F1
#
_cell.length_a   1.000
_cell.length_b   1.000
_cell.length_c   1.000
_cell.angle_alpha   90.00
_cell.angle_beta   90.00
_cell.angle_gamma   90.00
#
_symmetry.space_group_name_H-M   'P 1'
#
loop_
_entity.id
_entity.type
_entity.pdbx_description
1 polymer ?
#
loop_
_entity_poly.entity_id
_entity_poly.type
_entity_poly.pdbx_seq_one_letter_code
_entity_poly.pdbx_strand_id
1 'polypeptide(L)' 'GVTDVARGIDLFHATSVHRLLQELLDLPAPDYRHHRLILDEGGGKLSKSRGSTTLRDLRAEGATPDDIRGMVGLA' A
#
# COMPACT_ATOMS: atom_id res chain seq x y z
N GLY A 1 17.97 10.72 -5.80
CA GLY A 1 16.50 10.84 -5.87
C GLY A 1 15.86 9.53 -5.47
N VAL A 2 14.54 9.45 -5.47
CA VAL A 2 13.81 8.17 -5.29
C VAL A 2 13.99 7.33 -6.56
N THR A 3 14.45 6.08 -6.41
CA THR A 3 14.68 5.15 -7.53
C THR A 3 13.58 4.10 -7.67
N ASP A 4 12.91 3.75 -6.57
CA ASP A 4 11.92 2.67 -6.51
C ASP A 4 10.68 3.14 -5.76
N VAL A 5 9.51 2.89 -6.34
CA VAL A 5 8.21 3.23 -5.76
C VAL A 5 7.37 1.97 -5.66
N ALA A 6 7.26 1.42 -4.45
CA ALA A 6 6.33 0.34 -4.13
C ALA A 6 5.06 0.91 -3.48
N ARG A 7 3.89 0.69 -4.09
CA ARG A 7 2.60 1.22 -3.59
C ARG A 7 1.42 0.33 -3.98
N GLY A 8 0.23 0.59 -3.45
CA GLY A 8 -0.97 -0.19 -3.76
C GLY A 8 -1.44 -0.03 -5.21
N ILE A 9 -2.05 -1.09 -5.76
CA ILE A 9 -2.63 -1.13 -7.12
C ILE A 9 -3.74 -0.09 -7.33
N ASP A 10 -4.37 0.38 -6.27
CA ASP A 10 -5.33 1.49 -6.29
C ASP A 10 -4.71 2.80 -6.81
N LEU A 11 -3.39 2.96 -6.70
CA LEU A 11 -2.66 4.12 -7.22
C LEU A 11 -2.10 3.92 -8.64
N PHE A 12 -2.40 2.80 -9.29
CA PHE A 12 -1.85 2.49 -10.61
C PHE A 12 -2.15 3.58 -11.65
N HIS A 13 -3.41 4.02 -11.74
CA HIS A 13 -3.81 5.04 -12.70
C HIS A 13 -3.17 6.41 -12.44
N ALA A 14 -2.82 6.74 -11.18
CA ALA A 14 -2.09 7.98 -10.88
C ALA A 14 -0.66 7.98 -11.44
N THR A 15 -0.11 6.82 -11.82
CA THR A 15 1.23 6.71 -12.43
C THR A 15 1.32 7.50 -13.73
N SER A 16 0.25 7.57 -14.53
CA SER A 16 0.28 8.31 -15.80
C SER A 16 0.56 9.80 -15.59
N VAL A 17 -0.11 10.41 -14.61
CA VAL A 17 0.10 11.82 -14.23
C VAL A 17 1.52 12.02 -13.70
N HIS A 18 2.02 11.11 -12.86
CA HIS A 18 3.39 11.21 -12.34
C HIS A 18 4.45 11.10 -13.44
N ARG A 19 4.26 10.18 -14.41
CA ARG A 19 5.16 10.04 -15.56
C ARG A 19 5.13 11.29 -16.43
N LEU A 20 3.95 11.83 -16.73
CA LEU A 20 3.82 13.08 -17.48
C LEU A 20 4.58 14.23 -16.81
N LEU A 21 4.41 14.39 -15.50
CA LEU A 21 5.12 15.44 -14.75
C LEU A 21 6.64 15.23 -14.76
N GLN A 22 7.12 13.99 -14.68
CA GLN A 22 8.56 13.69 -14.75
C GLN A 22 9.14 14.08 -16.11
N GLU A 23 8.46 13.76 -17.21
CA GLU A 23 8.88 14.16 -18.55
C GLU A 23 8.89 15.69 -18.69
N LEU A 24 7.85 16.38 -18.22
CA LEU A 24 7.75 17.85 -18.31
C LEU A 24 8.80 18.61 -17.47
N LEU A 25 9.36 17.95 -16.46
CA LEU A 25 10.33 18.53 -15.52
C LEU A 25 11.74 17.97 -15.73
N ASP A 26 11.98 17.19 -16.78
CA ASP A 26 13.26 16.51 -17.06
C ASP A 26 13.78 15.68 -15.87
N LEU A 27 12.86 14.99 -15.18
CA LEU A 27 13.18 14.14 -14.03
C LEU A 27 13.26 12.65 -14.44
N PRO A 28 14.20 11.89 -13.86
CA PRO A 28 14.26 10.45 -14.09
C PRO A 28 13.00 9.74 -13.55
N ALA A 29 12.53 8.75 -14.29
CA ALA A 29 11.45 7.88 -13.87
C ALA A 29 11.96 6.83 -12.87
N PRO A 30 11.34 6.67 -11.68
CA PRO A 30 11.63 5.55 -10.80
C PRO A 30 10.94 4.26 -11.28
N ASP A 31 11.42 3.12 -10.79
CA ASP A 31 10.79 1.83 -11.00
C ASP A 31 9.53 1.70 -10.15
N TYR A 32 8.36 1.63 -10.81
CA TYR A 32 7.07 1.50 -10.15
C TYR A 32 6.67 0.03 -9.98
N ARG A 33 6.37 -0.39 -8.74
CA ARG A 33 5.78 -1.68 -8.41
C ARG A 33 4.47 -1.49 -7.66
N HIS A 34 3.41 -2.07 -8.20
CA HIS A 34 2.07 -1.95 -7.64
C HIS A 34 1.63 -3.27 -7.01
N HIS A 35 1.56 -3.32 -5.68
CA HIS A 35 1.17 -4.53 -4.96
C HIS A 35 -0.35 -4.63 -4.79
N ARG A 36 -0.84 -5.85 -4.57
CA ARG A 36 -2.26 -6.11 -4.32
C ARG A 36 -2.71 -5.43 -3.03
N LEU A 37 -4.01 -5.13 -2.94
CA LEU A 37 -4.61 -4.62 -1.72
C LEU A 37 -4.82 -5.75 -0.72
N ILE A 38 -4.69 -5.43 0.57
CA ILE A 38 -5.11 -6.32 1.64
C ILE A 38 -6.62 -6.19 1.77
N LEU A 39 -7.30 -7.33 1.74
CA LEU A 39 -8.75 -7.43 1.82
C LEU A 39 -9.17 -7.97 3.20
N ASP A 40 -10.38 -7.62 3.63
CA ASP A 40 -11.05 -8.25 4.76
C ASP A 40 -11.59 -9.64 4.38
N GLU A 41 -12.14 -10.36 5.37
CA GLU A 41 -12.73 -11.69 5.19
C GLU A 41 -13.89 -11.72 4.18
N GLY A 42 -14.57 -10.58 3.97
CA GLY A 42 -15.63 -10.42 2.98
C GLY A 42 -15.14 -9.97 1.60
N GLY A 43 -13.83 -9.86 1.39
CA GLY A 43 -13.22 -9.38 0.14
C GLY A 43 -13.25 -7.85 -0.04
N GLY A 44 -13.67 -7.11 0.98
CA GLY A 44 -13.64 -5.65 1.00
C GLY A 44 -12.23 -5.13 1.23
N LYS A 45 -11.86 -3.99 0.61
CA LYS A 45 -10.58 -3.34 0.90
C LYS A 45 -10.56 -2.85 2.35
N LEU A 46 -9.51 -3.22 3.10
CA LEU A 46 -9.27 -2.63 4.42
C LEU A 46 -8.99 -1.14 4.28
N SER A 47 -9.76 -0.30 4.99
CA SER A 47 -9.49 1.14 5.06
C SER A 47 -9.96 1.75 6.37
N LYS A 48 -9.23 2.76 6.84
CA LYS A 48 -9.61 3.55 8.03
C LYS A 48 -10.99 4.19 7.87
N SER A 49 -11.31 4.66 6.66
CA SER A 49 -12.61 5.27 6.34
C SER A 49 -13.78 4.29 6.39
N ARG A 50 -13.53 2.98 6.27
CA ARG A 50 -14.54 1.92 6.38
C ARG A 50 -14.63 1.35 7.80
N GLY A 51 -13.93 1.96 8.76
CA GLY A 51 -13.88 1.46 10.15
C GLY A 51 -13.12 0.14 10.29
N SER A 52 -12.31 -0.24 9.30
CA SER A 52 -11.47 -1.45 9.41
C SER A 52 -10.50 -1.31 10.58
N THR A 53 -10.27 -2.43 11.28
CA THR A 53 -9.36 -2.51 12.42
C THR A 53 -8.00 -1.91 12.09
N THR A 54 -7.51 -1.01 12.95
CA THR A 54 -6.22 -0.38 12.75
C THR A 54 -5.10 -1.17 13.43
N LEU A 55 -3.85 -0.95 13.00
CA LEU A 55 -2.69 -1.50 13.71
C LEU A 55 -2.60 -1.03 15.17
N ARG A 56 -3.22 0.11 15.52
CA ARG A 56 -3.28 0.59 16.91
C ARG A 56 -4.22 -0.28 17.73
N ASP A 57 -5.39 -0.63 17.18
CA ASP A 57 -6.39 -1.44 17.86
C ASP A 57 -5.84 -2.86 18.06
N LEU A 58 -5.26 -3.46 17.01
CA LEU A 58 -4.59 -4.77 17.09
C LEU A 58 -3.49 -4.79 18.15
N ARG A 59 -2.71 -3.71 18.26
CA ARG A 59 -1.68 -3.60 19.31
C ARG A 59 -2.29 -3.51 20.71
N ALA A 60 -3.40 -2.78 20.88
CA ALA A 60 -4.10 -2.68 22.16
C ALA A 60 -4.71 -4.04 22.58
N GLU A 61 -5.07 -4.87 21.62
CA GLU A 61 -5.54 -6.26 21.81
C GLU A 61 -4.39 -7.26 22.03
N GLY A 62 -3.13 -6.82 21.96
CA GLY A 62 -1.95 -7.64 22.25
C GLY A 62 -1.31 -8.32 21.04
N ALA A 63 -1.72 -8.01 19.82
CA ALA A 63 -1.12 -8.58 18.61
C ALA A 63 0.36 -8.18 18.46
N THR A 64 1.19 -9.15 18.14
CA THR A 64 2.63 -8.97 17.90
C THR A 64 2.91 -8.68 16.42
N PRO A 65 4.09 -8.14 16.07
CA PRO A 65 4.48 -7.97 14.68
C PRO A 65 4.46 -9.28 13.86
N ASP A 66 4.78 -10.42 14.48
CA ASP A 66 4.78 -11.72 13.82
C ASP A 66 3.36 -12.20 13.52
N ASP A 67 2.40 -11.94 14.43
CA ASP A 67 0.98 -12.20 14.17
C ASP A 67 0.50 -11.41 12.96
N ILE A 68 0.84 -10.12 12.87
CA ILE A 68 0.47 -9.27 11.73
C ILE A 68 1.08 -9.78 10.43
N ARG A 69 2.37 -10.16 10.43
CA ARG A 69 3.04 -10.75 9.25
C ARG A 69 2.34 -12.02 8.80
N GLY A 70 1.95 -12.88 9.74
CA GLY A 70 1.16 -14.08 9.46
C GLY A 70 -0.20 -13.75 8.83
N MET A 71 -0.94 -12.79 9.39
CA MET A 71 -2.26 -12.35 8.88
C MET A 71 -2.21 -11.87 7.43
N VAL A 72 -1.11 -11.23 7.01
CA VAL A 72 -0.97 -10.68 5.65
C VAL A 72 -0.14 -11.56 4.71
N GLY A 73 0.21 -12.79 5.13
CA GLY A 73 0.95 -13.75 4.31
C GLY A 73 2.41 -13.38 4.03
N LEU A 74 3.05 -12.68 4.97
CA LEU A 74 4.47 -12.29 4.94
C LEU A 74 5.35 -13.10 5.89
N ALA A 75 4.86 -14.25 6.36
CA ALA A 75 5.61 -15.19 7.20
C ALA A 75 6.68 -15.94 6.39
#